data_AF-A0A3M6TX50-F1
#
_entry.id   AF-A0A3M6TX50-F1
#
_cell.length_a   1.000
_cell.length_b   1.000
_cell.length_c   1.000
_cell.angle_alpha   90.00
_cell.angle_beta   90.00
_cell.angle_gamma   90.00
#
_symmetry.space_group_name_H-M   'P 1'
#
loop_
_entity.id
_entity.type
_entity.pdbx_description
1 polymer ?
#
loop_
_entity_poly.entity_id
_entity_poly.type
_entity_poly.pdbx_seq_one_letter_code
_entity_poly.pdbx_strand_id
1 'polypeptide(L)'
;EQESLMRLKTMEYLATSTITLTSLAQLLGKISNMVINDHIQQQIEQALGSIHQSTTALQEGNVTAAVFAAKSAIRSSEEAFFEPSILELLYFPDDQKYAIYIPLFLPISLPIFLSLRQAVKWYRGQDNEDKKDEDKDKQD
;
A
#
# COMPACT_ATOMS: atom_id res chain seq x y z
N GLU A 1 5.54 19.58 -42.17
CA GLU A 1 4.55 19.87 -41.10
C GLU A 1 4.07 18.62 -40.37
N GLN A 2 3.55 17.61 -41.08
CA GLN A 2 2.99 16.39 -40.46
C GLN A 2 3.97 15.64 -39.55
N GLU A 3 5.23 15.47 -39.95
CA GLU A 3 6.24 14.78 -39.14
C GLU A 3 6.57 15.55 -37.84
N SER A 4 6.61 16.89 -37.90
CA SER A 4 6.83 17.72 -36.72
C SER A 4 5.68 17.59 -35.72
N LEU A 5 4.44 17.52 -36.21
CA LEU A 5 3.27 17.28 -35.38
C LEU A 5 3.30 15.89 -34.74
N MET A 6 3.70 14.87 -35.51
CA MET A 6 3.88 13.51 -35.00
C MET A 6 4.93 13.47 -33.88
N ARG A 7 6.11 14.05 -34.09
CA ARG A 7 7.16 14.13 -33.05
C ARG A 7 6.68 14.84 -31.79
N LEU A 8 5.96 15.96 -31.95
CA LEU A 8 5.36 16.67 -30.81
C LEU A 8 4.39 15.77 -30.03
N LYS A 9 3.50 15.07 -30.74
CA LYS A 9 2.54 14.14 -30.11
C LYS A 9 3.21 12.94 -29.47
N THR A 10 4.27 12.39 -30.08
CA THR A 10 5.07 11.34 -29.46
C THR A 10 5.63 11.81 -28.12
N MET A 11 6.24 12.99 -28.08
CA MET A 11 6.83 13.54 -26.85
C MET A 11 5.77 13.80 -25.78
N GLU A 12 4.60 14.31 -26.18
CA GLU A 12 3.45 14.48 -25.27
C GLU A 12 3.01 13.14 -24.67
N TYR A 13 2.81 12.11 -25.49
CA TYR A 13 2.40 10.79 -25.02
C TYR A 13 3.45 10.13 -24.11
N LEU A 14 4.74 10.23 -24.46
CA LEU A 14 5.82 9.69 -23.63
C LEU A 14 5.94 10.42 -22.30
N ALA A 15 5.83 11.75 -22.30
CA ALA A 15 5.87 12.55 -21.08
C ALA A 15 4.69 12.20 -20.17
N THR A 16 3.47 12.18 -20.70
CA THR A 16 2.27 11.83 -19.94
C THR A 16 2.35 10.41 -19.40
N SER A 17 2.74 9.42 -20.22
CA SER A 17 2.87 8.02 -19.78
C SER A 17 3.90 7.88 -18.65
N THR A 18 5.05 8.57 -18.75
CA THR A 18 6.07 8.57 -17.70
C THR A 18 5.56 9.19 -16.40
N ILE A 19 4.83 10.31 -16.49
CA ILE A 19 4.21 10.96 -15.33
C ILE A 19 3.17 10.03 -14.67
N THR A 20 2.34 9.37 -15.47
CA THR A 20 1.33 8.41 -14.99
C THR A 20 1.98 7.24 -14.26
N LEU A 21 3.01 6.61 -14.85
CA LEU A 21 3.75 5.51 -14.21
C LEU A 21 4.48 5.96 -12.93
N THR A 22 5.05 7.17 -12.94
CA THR A 22 5.68 7.74 -11.74
C THR A 22 4.65 7.98 -10.64
N SER A 23 3.48 8.50 -10.99
CA SER A 23 2.38 8.72 -10.04
C SER A 23 1.88 7.39 -9.48
N LEU A 24 1.77 6.36 -10.32
CA LEU A 24 1.43 5.00 -9.90
C LEU A 24 2.44 4.45 -8.88
N ALA A 25 3.75 4.57 -9.16
CA ALA A 25 4.81 4.14 -8.25
C ALA A 25 4.76 4.89 -6.90
N GLN A 26 4.44 6.19 -6.92
CA GLN A 26 4.26 6.97 -5.69
C GLN A 26 3.03 6.53 -4.88
N LEU A 27 1.92 6.18 -5.55
CA LEU A 27 0.72 5.66 -4.89
C LEU A 27 0.98 4.30 -4.25
N LEU A 28 1.64 3.39 -4.98
CA LEU A 28 2.08 2.09 -4.49
C LEU A 28 2.96 2.22 -3.24
N GLY A 29 3.89 3.18 -3.23
CA GLY A 29 4.76 3.44 -2.07
C GLY A 29 4.04 4.04 -0.86
N LYS A 30 2.93 4.76 -1.05
CA LYS A 30 2.15 5.37 0.04
C LYS A 30 1.11 4.42 0.64
N ILE A 31 0.56 3.52 -0.16
CA ILE A 31 -0.50 2.60 0.24
C ILE A 31 0.12 1.19 0.42
N SER A 32 0.69 0.95 1.60
CA SER A 32 1.55 -0.22 1.89
C SER A 32 0.85 -1.59 1.79
N ASN A 33 -0.47 -1.64 1.59
CA ASN A 33 -1.26 -2.87 1.44
C ASN A 33 -1.80 -3.08 0.01
N MET A 34 -1.28 -2.38 -1.00
CA MET A 34 -1.76 -2.52 -2.37
C MET A 34 -1.36 -3.85 -3.01
N VAL A 35 -2.36 -4.68 -3.33
CA VAL A 35 -2.18 -5.92 -4.10
C VAL A 35 -2.08 -5.57 -5.58
N ILE A 36 -0.88 -5.71 -6.15
CA ILE A 36 -0.70 -5.64 -7.61
C ILE A 36 -1.19 -6.96 -8.19
N ASN A 37 -2.26 -6.91 -8.99
CA ASN A 37 -2.73 -8.07 -9.74
C ASN A 37 -1.90 -8.28 -11.02
N ASP A 38 -1.93 -9.51 -11.57
CA ASP A 38 -1.17 -9.86 -12.79
C ASP A 38 -1.50 -8.94 -13.96
N HIS A 39 -2.74 -8.43 -14.02
CA HIS A 39 -3.18 -7.52 -15.07
C HIS A 39 -2.47 -6.16 -14.97
N ILE A 40 -2.39 -5.55 -13.79
CA ILE A 40 -1.65 -4.29 -13.56
C ILE A 40 -0.17 -4.49 -13.90
N GLN A 41 0.43 -5.61 -13.48
CA GLN A 41 1.81 -5.91 -13.81
C GLN A 41 2.03 -5.94 -15.33
N GLN A 42 1.20 -6.69 -16.06
CA GLN A 42 1.28 -6.77 -17.52
C GLN A 42 1.16 -5.40 -18.19
N GLN A 43 0.26 -4.54 -17.69
CA GLN A 43 0.05 -3.21 -18.24
C GLN A 43 1.23 -2.27 -17.96
N ILE A 44 1.87 -2.37 -16.79
CA ILE A 44 3.10 -1.63 -16.48
C ILE A 44 4.24 -2.09 -17.39
N GLU A 45 4.45 -3.40 -17.53
CA GLU A 45 5.47 -3.97 -18.40
C GLU A 45 5.27 -3.57 -19.86
N GLN A 46 4.03 -3.62 -20.34
CA GLN A 46 3.66 -3.19 -21.68
C GLN A 46 3.88 -1.68 -21.89
N ALA A 47 3.56 -0.85 -20.91
CA ALA A 47 3.79 0.59 -20.98
C ALA A 47 5.30 0.89 -21.07
N LEU A 48 6.11 0.30 -20.19
CA LEU A 48 7.57 0.47 -20.19
C LEU A 48 8.21 -0.03 -21.49
N GLY A 49 7.79 -1.20 -21.97
CA GLY A 49 8.24 -1.76 -23.24
C GLY A 49 7.89 -0.84 -24.42
N SER A 50 6.68 -0.28 -24.43
CA SER A 50 6.22 0.65 -25.47
C SER A 50 6.95 1.99 -25.43
N ILE A 51 7.28 2.52 -24.25
CA ILE A 51 8.13 3.71 -24.08
C ILE A 51 9.51 3.46 -24.68
N HIS A 52 10.11 2.31 -24.38
CA HIS A 52 11.42 1.93 -24.90
C HIS A 52 11.41 1.77 -26.42
N GLN A 53 10.41 1.07 -26.97
CA GLN A 53 10.23 0.93 -28.42
C GLN A 53 10.03 2.27 -29.11
N SER A 54 9.22 3.16 -28.53
CA SER A 54 8.99 4.50 -29.09
C SER A 54 10.27 5.33 -29.11
N THR A 55 11.05 5.29 -28.03
CA THR A 55 12.32 6.00 -27.92
C THR A 55 13.34 5.48 -28.93
N THR A 56 13.42 4.15 -29.11
CA THR A 56 14.29 3.52 -30.10
C THR A 56 13.88 3.91 -31.52
N ALA A 57 12.57 3.86 -31.83
CA ALA A 57 12.05 4.29 -33.13
C ALA A 57 12.32 5.79 -33.42
N LEU A 58 12.30 6.66 -32.40
CA LEU A 58 12.69 8.06 -32.56
C LEU A 58 14.19 8.20 -32.91
N GLN A 59 15.06 7.40 -32.28
CA GLN A 59 16.50 7.40 -32.56
C GLN A 59 16.81 6.90 -33.97
N GLU A 60 16.05 5.93 -34.46
CA GLU A 60 16.14 5.40 -35.82
C GLU A 60 15.50 6.34 -36.87
N GLY A 61 14.86 7.43 -36.44
CA GLY A 61 14.15 8.36 -37.32
C GLY A 61 12.79 7.86 -37.81
N ASN A 62 12.30 6.72 -37.31
CA ASN A 62 10.99 6.17 -37.64
C ASN A 62 9.88 6.79 -36.75
N VAL A 63 9.50 8.02 -37.10
CA VAL A 63 8.52 8.80 -36.34
C VAL A 63 7.14 8.13 -36.30
N THR A 64 6.73 7.45 -37.37
CA THR A 64 5.42 6.77 -37.43
C THR A 64 5.34 5.62 -36.43
N ALA A 65 6.37 4.77 -36.39
CA ALA A 65 6.46 3.70 -35.40
C ALA A 65 6.55 4.27 -33.97
N ALA A 66 7.29 5.36 -33.80
CA ALA A 66 7.41 6.02 -32.52
C ALA A 66 6.08 6.55 -31.97
N VAL A 67 5.26 7.22 -32.79
CA VAL A 67 3.91 7.67 -32.39
C VAL A 67 3.03 6.49 -32.00
N PHE A 68 3.06 5.40 -32.79
CA PHE A 68 2.23 4.23 -32.50
C PHE A 68 2.62 3.58 -31.17
N ALA A 69 3.92 3.37 -30.94
CA ALA A 69 4.43 2.84 -29.68
C ALA A 69 4.14 3.79 -28.49
N ALA A 70 4.28 5.11 -28.66
CA ALA A 70 3.94 6.07 -27.61
C ALA A 70 2.43 6.07 -27.28
N LYS A 71 1.58 5.87 -28.28
CA LYS A 71 0.14 5.72 -28.07
C LYS A 71 -0.22 4.43 -27.31
N SER A 72 0.50 3.34 -27.56
CA SER A 72 0.38 2.12 -26.76
C SER A 72 0.86 2.35 -25.33
N ALA A 73 1.97 3.07 -25.14
CA ALA A 73 2.50 3.40 -23.82
C ALA A 73 1.50 4.18 -22.96
N ILE A 74 0.95 5.28 -23.49
CA ILE A 74 -0.03 6.10 -22.74
C ILE A 74 -1.26 5.27 -22.37
N ARG A 75 -1.80 4.48 -23.31
CA ARG A 75 -2.94 3.60 -23.06
C ARG A 75 -2.68 2.61 -21.93
N SER A 76 -1.60 1.83 -22.02
CA SER A 76 -1.29 0.82 -21.00
C SER A 76 -0.98 1.47 -19.64
N SER A 77 -0.33 2.65 -19.62
CA SER A 77 -0.07 3.36 -18.36
C SER A 77 -1.34 3.91 -17.70
N GLU A 78 -2.30 4.41 -18.49
CA GLU A 78 -3.59 4.87 -17.98
C GLU A 78 -4.45 3.68 -17.50
N GLU A 79 -4.48 2.60 -18.28
CA GLU A 79 -5.24 1.39 -17.94
C GLU A 79 -4.70 0.72 -16.66
N ALA A 80 -3.38 0.74 -16.44
CA ALA A 80 -2.78 0.33 -15.17
C ALA A 80 -3.14 1.29 -14.01
N PHE A 81 -3.10 2.60 -14.25
CA PHE A 81 -3.33 3.60 -13.19
C PHE A 81 -4.80 3.69 -12.74
N PHE A 82 -5.74 3.48 -13.66
CA PHE A 82 -7.18 3.52 -13.39
C PHE A 82 -7.80 2.15 -13.15
N GLU A 83 -6.99 1.13 -12.86
CA GLU A 83 -7.50 -0.21 -12.59
C GLU A 83 -8.32 -0.24 -11.28
N PRO A 84 -9.52 -0.88 -11.26
CA PRO A 84 -10.44 -0.80 -10.12
C PRO A 84 -9.87 -1.26 -8.77
N SER A 85 -8.99 -2.26 -8.75
CA SER A 85 -8.39 -2.79 -7.53
C SER A 85 -7.46 -1.77 -6.85
N ILE A 86 -6.78 -0.91 -7.63
CA ILE A 86 -5.99 0.21 -7.09
C ILE A 86 -6.89 1.21 -6.35
N LEU A 87 -8.12 1.39 -6.81
CA LEU A 87 -9.11 2.26 -6.18
C LEU A 87 -9.79 1.62 -4.96
N GLU A 88 -9.91 0.29 -4.93
CA GLU A 88 -10.56 -0.46 -3.85
C GLU A 88 -9.75 -0.46 -2.54
N LEU A 89 -8.43 -0.31 -2.64
CA LEU A 89 -7.53 -0.25 -1.48
C LEU A 89 -7.55 1.07 -0.71
N LEU A 90 -8.18 2.11 -1.28
CA LEU A 90 -8.54 3.33 -0.54
C LEU A 90 -9.70 3.08 0.45
N TYR A 91 -10.39 1.93 0.35
CA TYR A 91 -11.66 1.68 1.04
C TYR A 91 -11.61 0.67 2.19
N PHE A 92 -10.43 0.14 2.53
CA PHE A 92 -10.28 -0.65 3.75
C PHE A 92 -9.37 0.05 4.75
N PRO A 93 -9.89 1.11 5.40
CA PRO A 93 -9.19 1.71 6.50
C PRO A 93 -9.17 0.70 7.63
N ASP A 94 -7.98 0.47 8.18
CA ASP A 94 -7.78 -0.25 9.43
C ASP A 94 -8.65 0.32 10.59
N ASP A 95 -9.32 1.45 10.41
CA ASP A 95 -10.30 2.00 11.36
C ASP A 95 -11.67 1.28 11.36
N GLN A 96 -12.08 0.65 10.25
CA GLN A 96 -13.36 -0.09 10.21
C GLN A 96 -13.30 -1.42 10.96
N LYS A 97 -12.13 -2.08 11.03
CA LYS A 97 -11.94 -3.25 11.91
C LYS A 97 -12.11 -2.86 13.38
N TYR A 98 -11.58 -1.71 13.82
CA TYR A 98 -11.74 -1.26 15.19
C TYR A 98 -13.19 -0.88 15.50
N ALA A 99 -13.94 -0.30 14.56
CA ALA A 99 -15.36 -0.02 14.74
C ALA A 99 -16.22 -1.27 14.91
N ILE A 100 -15.84 -2.42 14.33
CA ILE A 100 -16.51 -3.71 14.51
C ILE A 100 -16.02 -4.43 15.78
N TYR A 101 -14.70 -4.49 15.99
CA TYR A 101 -14.10 -5.25 17.09
C TYR A 101 -14.22 -4.57 18.45
N ILE A 102 -14.15 -3.24 18.54
CA ILE A 102 -14.24 -2.54 19.83
C ILE A 102 -15.59 -2.82 20.53
N PRO A 103 -16.78 -2.64 19.90
CA PRO A 103 -18.05 -2.92 20.57
C PRO A 103 -18.23 -4.39 21.00
N LEU A 104 -17.67 -5.35 20.24
CA LEU A 104 -17.80 -6.79 20.51
C LEU A 104 -16.83 -7.29 21.59
N PHE A 105 -15.57 -6.85 21.55
CA PHE A 105 -14.51 -7.40 22.38
C PHE A 105 -14.22 -6.57 23.63
N LEU A 106 -14.52 -5.26 23.64
CA LEU A 106 -14.31 -4.40 24.80
C LEU A 106 -15.09 -4.88 26.05
N PRO A 107 -16.38 -5.29 25.97
CA PRO A 107 -17.13 -5.74 27.14
C PRO A 107 -16.57 -7.01 27.78
N ILE A 108 -16.00 -7.91 26.98
CA ILE A 108 -15.44 -9.19 27.43
C ILE A 108 -14.01 -9.00 27.93
N SER A 109 -13.24 -8.11 27.29
CA SER A 109 -11.83 -7.89 27.62
C SER A 109 -11.66 -7.19 28.99
N LEU A 110 -12.51 -6.21 29.32
CA LEU A 110 -12.48 -5.47 30.58
C LEU A 110 -12.47 -6.35 31.84
N PRO A 111 -13.44 -7.26 32.06
CA PRO A 111 -13.48 -8.11 33.25
C PRO A 111 -12.30 -9.08 33.31
N ILE A 112 -11.80 -9.57 32.16
CA ILE A 112 -10.62 -10.45 32.11
C ILE A 112 -9.38 -9.70 32.57
N PHE A 113 -9.15 -8.47 32.10
CA PHE A 113 -8.01 -7.65 32.54
C PHE A 113 -8.09 -7.28 34.02
N LEU A 114 -9.28 -6.95 34.54
CA LEU A 114 -9.48 -6.68 35.96
C LEU A 114 -9.19 -7.93 36.82
N SER A 115 -9.69 -9.08 36.40
CA SER A 115 -9.48 -10.37 37.08
C SER A 115 -8.00 -10.75 37.08
N LEU A 116 -7.31 -10.60 35.95
CA LEU A 116 -5.89 -10.88 35.83
C LEU A 116 -5.05 -9.95 36.73
N ARG A 117 -5.38 -8.66 36.77
CA ARG A 117 -4.70 -7.68 37.64
C ARG A 117 -4.90 -8.00 39.12
N GLN A 118 -6.10 -8.45 39.50
CA GLN A 118 -6.39 -8.86 40.87
C GLN A 118 -5.63 -10.13 41.25
N ALA A 119 -5.60 -11.13 40.37
CA ALA A 119 -4.86 -12.38 40.57
C ALA A 119 -3.35 -12.13 40.72
N VAL A 120 -2.77 -11.27 39.87
CA VAL A 120 -1.36 -10.89 39.97
C VAL A 120 -1.07 -10.14 41.27
N LYS A 121 -1.96 -9.24 41.71
CA LYS A 121 -1.81 -8.54 43.00
C LYS A 121 -1.87 -9.50 44.18
N TRP A 122 -2.77 -10.48 44.14
CA TRP A 122 -2.90 -11.49 45.19
C TRP A 122 -1.64 -12.37 45.26
N TYR A 123 -1.16 -12.84 44.10
CA TYR A 123 0.07 -13.62 44.00
C TYR A 123 1.32 -12.85 44.46
N ARG A 124 1.44 -11.56 44.12
CA ARG A 124 2.52 -10.67 44.63
C ARG A 124 2.32 -10.21 46.08
N GLY A 125 1.10 -10.31 46.60
CA GLY A 125 0.75 -9.96 47.97
C GLY A 125 1.17 -11.05 48.95
N GLN A 126 1.07 -12.32 48.55
CA GLN A 126 1.54 -13.47 49.34
C GLN A 126 3.05 -13.43 49.59
N ASP A 127 3.86 -13.02 48.61
CA ASP A 127 5.32 -12.82 48.80
C ASP A 127 5.67 -11.76 49.89
N ASN A 128 4.73 -10.89 50.27
CA ASN A 128 4.94 -9.85 51.28
C ASN A 128 4.21 -10.11 52.61
N GLU A 129 3.19 -10.97 52.63
CA GLU A 129 2.51 -11.39 53.87
C GLU A 129 3.29 -12.51 54.57
N ASP A 130 3.87 -13.44 53.81
CA ASP A 130 4.73 -14.51 54.38
C ASP A 130 5.98 -13.95 55.09
N LYS A 131 6.46 -12.75 54.69
CA LYS A 131 7.56 -12.05 55.39
C LYS A 131 7.14 -11.25 56.63
N LYS A 132 5.85 -10.96 56.81
CA LYS A 132 5.35 -10.20 57.99
C LYS A 132 5.02 -11.10 59.17
N ASP A 133 4.69 -12.36 58.91
CA ASP A 133 4.41 -13.33 59.98
C ASP A 133 5.71 -13.96 60.53
N GLU A 134 6.77 -14.09 59.73
CA GLU A 134 8.10 -14.55 60.21
C GLU A 134 8.83 -13.56 61.15
N ASP A 135 8.51 -12.26 61.08
CA ASP A 135 9.16 -11.22 61.90
C ASP A 135 8.40 -10.96 63.23
N LYS A 136 7.13 -11.36 63.32
CA LYS A 136 6.35 -11.31 64.57
C LYS A 136 6.67 -12.48 65.51
N ASP A 137 7.02 -13.65 64.97
CA ASP A 137 7.33 -14.85 65.76
C ASP A 137 8.76 -14.83 66.36
N LYS A 138 9.57 -13.82 66.02
CA LYS A 138 10.94 -13.62 66.57
C LYS A 138 11.01 -12.54 67.67
N GLN A 139 9.88 -11.97 68.06
CA GLN A 139 9.83 -10.88 69.03
C GLN A 139 9.05 -11.22 70.32
N ASP A 140 8.61 -12.48 70.47
CA ASP A 140 8.21 -13.10 71.74
C ASP A 140 9.40 -13.81 72.42
#